data_AF-A0AA97BNK7-F1
#
_entry.id   AF-A0AA97BNK7-F1
#
_cell.length_a   1.000
_cell.length_b   1.000
_cell.length_c   1.000
_cell.angle_alpha   90.00
_cell.angle_beta   90.00
_cell.angle_gamma   90.00
#
_symmetry.space_group_name_H-M   'P 1'
#
loop_
_entity.id
_entity.type
_entity.pdbx_description
1 polymer ?
#
loop_
_entity_poly.entity_id
_entity_poly.type
_entity_poly.pdbx_seq_one_letter_code
_entity_poly.pdbx_strand_id
1 'polypeptide(L)'
;MTQQGKNAIEIIKAVRELEYFTTKQAQNITGIPYSTASYIISLMRKFSAVSVVGKSKGTLRYRISPDAVQIVKREFTEVFKPAPKKIDDEIVGRGMVYVEKANVQGMGSTLLKRMDSLLSEVRA
;
A
#
# COMPACT_ATOMS: atom_id res chain seq x y z
N MET A 1 -2.64 -15.08 -9.01
CA MET A 1 -1.80 -13.91 -9.32
C MET A 1 -2.49 -12.67 -8.78
N THR A 2 -1.83 -11.88 -7.93
CA THR A 2 -2.45 -10.74 -7.23
C THR A 2 -2.63 -9.52 -8.13
N GLN A 3 -3.48 -8.57 -7.73
CA GLN A 3 -3.74 -7.36 -8.50
C GLN A 3 -2.47 -6.55 -8.75
N GLN A 4 -1.57 -6.48 -7.76
CA GLN A 4 -0.26 -5.84 -7.92
C GLN A 4 0.64 -6.56 -8.93
N GLY A 5 0.58 -7.90 -8.99
CA GLY A 5 1.30 -8.67 -10.01
C GLY A 5 0.75 -8.44 -11.42
N LYS A 6 -0.58 -8.30 -11.57
CA LYS A 6 -1.22 -7.92 -12.85
C LYS A 6 -0.74 -6.54 -13.31
N ASN A 7 -0.81 -5.56 -12.41
CA ASN A 7 -0.36 -4.19 -12.67
C ASN A 7 1.15 -4.12 -12.95
N ALA A 8 1.98 -4.95 -12.30
CA ALA A 8 3.42 -5.03 -12.56
C ALA A 8 3.71 -5.56 -13.98
N ILE A 9 3.02 -6.63 -14.41
CA ILE A 9 3.16 -7.16 -15.76
C ILE A 9 2.69 -6.14 -16.80
N GLU A 10 1.63 -5.41 -16.51
CA GLU A 10 1.14 -4.33 -17.37
C GLU A 10 2.16 -3.21 -17.53
N ILE A 11 2.77 -2.75 -16.42
CA ILE A 11 3.87 -1.79 -16.47
C ILE A 11 5.03 -2.33 -17.30
N ILE A 12 5.47 -3.57 -17.05
CA ILE A 12 6.58 -4.19 -17.81
C ILE A 12 6.27 -4.23 -19.30
N LYS A 13 5.06 -4.64 -19.70
CA LYS A 13 4.65 -4.67 -21.11
C LYS A 13 4.62 -3.27 -21.72
N ALA A 14 4.08 -2.30 -21.00
CA ALA A 14 3.95 -0.91 -21.45
C ALA A 14 5.31 -0.23 -21.65
N VAL A 15 6.30 -0.54 -20.82
CA VAL A 15 7.63 0.07 -20.87
C VAL A 15 8.70 -0.81 -21.53
N ARG A 16 8.33 -1.98 -22.07
CA ARG A 16 9.28 -2.95 -22.66
C ARG A 16 10.06 -2.41 -23.86
N GLU A 17 9.38 -1.61 -24.68
CA GLU A 17 9.96 -1.00 -25.88
C GLU A 17 10.86 0.21 -25.54
N LEU A 18 10.89 0.64 -24.27
CA LEU A 18 11.71 1.75 -23.81
C LEU A 18 13.04 1.22 -23.27
N GLU A 19 14.16 1.79 -23.73
CA GLU A 19 15.49 1.46 -23.20
C GLU A 19 15.62 1.83 -21.70
N TYR A 20 14.89 2.88 -21.31
CA TYR A 20 14.76 3.34 -19.93
C TYR A 20 13.40 4.00 -19.73
N PHE A 21 12.88 3.89 -18.52
CA PHE A 21 11.62 4.52 -18.14
C PHE A 21 11.70 5.19 -16.77
N THR A 22 10.78 6.10 -16.53
CA THR A 22 10.58 6.77 -15.24
C THR A 22 9.20 6.38 -14.68
N THR A 23 8.99 6.54 -13.38
CA THR A 23 7.69 6.29 -12.75
C THR A 23 6.56 7.10 -13.39
N LYS A 24 6.84 8.34 -13.80
CA LYS A 24 5.88 9.22 -14.47
C LYS A 24 5.51 8.73 -15.87
N GLN A 25 6.49 8.19 -16.63
CA GLN A 25 6.22 7.57 -17.92
C GLN A 25 5.38 6.30 -17.76
N ALA A 26 5.70 5.45 -16.77
CA ALA A 26 4.90 4.27 -16.48
C ALA A 26 3.45 4.65 -16.14
N GLN A 27 3.23 5.68 -15.31
CA GLN A 27 1.90 6.22 -15.02
C GLN A 27 1.19 6.68 -16.31
N ASN A 28 1.85 7.49 -17.14
CA ASN A 28 1.21 8.08 -18.32
C ASN A 28 0.79 7.02 -19.35
N ILE A 29 1.55 5.93 -19.48
CA ILE A 29 1.27 4.89 -20.46
C ILE A 29 0.21 3.90 -19.93
N THR A 30 0.28 3.54 -18.65
CA THR A 30 -0.62 2.53 -18.05
C THR A 30 -1.89 3.11 -17.44
N GLY A 31 -1.93 4.41 -17.17
CA GLY A 31 -3.01 5.03 -16.39
C GLY A 31 -3.00 4.70 -14.89
N ILE A 32 -2.02 3.90 -14.41
CA ILE A 32 -1.91 3.54 -13.00
C ILE A 32 -1.50 4.77 -12.18
N PRO A 33 -2.16 5.07 -11.04
CA PRO A 33 -1.81 6.21 -10.20
C PRO A 33 -0.33 6.22 -9.81
N TYR A 34 0.28 7.42 -9.78
CA TYR A 34 1.72 7.57 -9.53
C TYR A 34 2.19 6.86 -8.26
N SER A 35 1.43 6.97 -7.16
CA SER A 35 1.74 6.33 -5.88
C SER A 35 1.82 4.81 -6.02
N THR A 36 0.81 4.21 -6.67
CA THR A 36 0.73 2.78 -6.95
C THR A 36 1.85 2.33 -7.89
N ALA A 37 2.10 3.07 -8.97
CA ALA A 37 3.18 2.76 -9.91
C ALA A 37 4.56 2.83 -9.21
N SER A 38 4.78 3.85 -8.39
CA SER A 38 6.01 4.03 -7.60
C SER A 38 6.23 2.85 -6.64
N TYR A 39 5.18 2.43 -5.94
CA TYR A 39 5.21 1.27 -5.05
C TYR A 39 5.50 -0.03 -5.79
N ILE A 40 4.84 -0.27 -6.93
CA ILE A 40 5.07 -1.49 -7.71
C ILE A 40 6.48 -1.50 -8.29
N ILE A 41 7.00 -0.36 -8.76
CA ILE A 41 8.38 -0.25 -9.27
C ILE A 41 9.41 -0.47 -8.15
N SER A 42 9.14 -0.01 -6.92
CA SER A 42 10.04 -0.26 -5.78
C SER A 42 10.09 -1.75 -5.42
N LEU A 43 8.95 -2.45 -5.48
CA LEU A 43 8.91 -3.91 -5.35
C LEU A 43 9.66 -4.61 -6.50
N MET A 44 9.42 -4.23 -7.75
CA MET A 44 10.13 -4.79 -8.90
C MET A 44 11.64 -4.60 -8.79
N ARG A 45 12.09 -3.47 -8.24
CA ARG A 45 13.50 -3.23 -7.92
C ARG A 45 14.03 -4.17 -6.83
N LYS A 46 13.26 -4.39 -5.76
CA LYS A 46 13.63 -5.31 -4.68
C LYS A 46 13.87 -6.74 -5.20
N PHE A 47 13.08 -7.17 -6.18
CA PHE A 47 13.19 -8.50 -6.79
C PHE A 47 14.12 -8.55 -8.02
N SER A 48 14.85 -7.48 -8.32
CA SER A 48 15.75 -7.41 -9.48
C SER A 48 15.05 -7.56 -10.85
N ALA A 49 13.73 -7.38 -10.91
CA ALA A 49 12.98 -7.28 -12.18
C ALA A 49 13.28 -5.96 -12.90
N VAL A 50 13.68 -4.93 -12.15
CA VAL A 50 14.01 -3.61 -12.67
C VAL A 50 15.27 -3.09 -11.97
N SER A 51 16.20 -2.51 -12.71
CA SER A 51 17.43 -1.90 -12.20
C SER A 51 17.43 -0.39 -12.37
N VAL A 52 18.15 0.32 -11.49
CA VAL A 52 18.33 1.77 -11.59
C VAL A 52 19.54 2.05 -12.46
N VAL A 53 19.35 2.74 -13.58
CA VAL A 53 20.43 3.10 -14.51
C VAL A 53 21.07 4.44 -14.14
N GLY A 54 20.30 5.31 -13.48
CA GLY A 54 20.80 6.60 -13.02
C GLY A 54 19.70 7.57 -12.67
N LYS A 55 20.05 8.86 -12.63
CA LYS A 55 19.12 9.96 -12.40
C LYS A 55 19.21 10.94 -13.56
N SER A 56 18.07 11.37 -14.09
CA SER A 56 17.99 12.48 -15.04
C SER A 56 17.14 13.59 -14.42
N LYS A 57 17.72 14.78 -14.27
CA LYS A 57 17.06 15.95 -13.64
C LYS A 57 16.40 15.60 -12.28
N GLY A 58 17.10 14.84 -11.44
CA GLY A 58 16.60 14.37 -10.14
C GLY A 58 15.62 13.20 -10.17
N THR A 59 15.16 12.78 -11.35
CA THR A 59 14.22 11.64 -11.51
C THR A 59 14.98 10.34 -11.77
N LEU A 60 14.64 9.27 -11.04
CA LEU A 60 15.23 7.95 -11.24
C LEU A 60 14.82 7.36 -12.59
N ARG A 61 15.81 6.84 -13.31
CA ARG A 61 15.64 6.07 -14.54
C ARG A 61 15.83 4.59 -14.26
N TYR A 62 14.89 3.81 -14.77
CA TYR A 62 14.79 2.39 -14.57
C TYR A 62 14.97 1.65 -15.90
N ARG A 63 15.61 0.48 -15.85
CA ARG A 63 15.72 -0.45 -16.98
C ARG A 63 15.13 -1.80 -16.57
N ILE A 64 14.42 -2.41 -17.50
CA ILE A 64 13.78 -3.70 -17.28
C ILE A 64 14.79 -4.82 -17.50
N SER A 65 14.79 -5.82 -16.62
CA SER A 65 15.56 -7.05 -16.81
C SER A 65 14.93 -7.93 -17.90
N PRO A 66 15.70 -8.66 -18.72
CA PRO A 66 15.15 -9.52 -19.77
C PRO A 66 14.14 -10.55 -19.24
N ASP A 67 14.37 -11.05 -18.02
CA ASP A 67 13.49 -12.03 -17.34
C ASP A 67 12.46 -11.41 -16.40
N ALA A 68 12.22 -10.10 -16.47
CA ALA A 68 11.37 -9.37 -15.53
C ALA A 68 9.96 -9.97 -15.38
N VAL A 69 9.37 -10.49 -16.46
CA VAL A 69 8.04 -11.13 -16.41
C VAL A 69 8.07 -12.44 -15.60
N GLN A 70 9.13 -13.24 -15.74
CA GLN A 70 9.27 -14.49 -14.98
C GLN A 70 9.54 -14.20 -13.51
N ILE A 71 10.40 -13.23 -13.22
CA ILE A 71 10.69 -12.76 -11.86
C ILE A 71 9.40 -12.27 -11.19
N VAL A 72 8.62 -11.42 -11.86
CA VAL A 72 7.35 -10.95 -11.29
C VAL A 72 6.37 -12.10 -11.06
N LYS A 73 6.24 -13.04 -12.00
CA LYS A 73 5.34 -14.19 -11.82
C LYS A 73 5.73 -15.04 -10.60
N ARG A 74 7.02 -15.24 -10.34
CA ARG A 74 7.54 -16.01 -9.19
C ARG A 74 7.42 -15.23 -7.89
N GLU A 75 7.98 -14.03 -7.85
CA GLU A 75 8.14 -13.26 -6.61
C GLU A 75 6.83 -12.60 -6.17
N PHE A 76 6.02 -12.07 -7.09
CA PHE A 76 4.72 -11.49 -6.71
C PHE A 76 3.66 -12.54 -6.39
N THR A 77 3.88 -13.81 -6.74
CA THR A 77 3.03 -14.89 -6.19
C THR A 77 3.48 -15.32 -4.81
N GLU A 78 4.76 -15.23 -4.46
CA GLU A 78 5.25 -15.60 -3.13
C GLU A 78 5.04 -14.50 -2.07
N VAL A 79 5.30 -13.25 -2.41
CA VAL A 79 5.12 -12.08 -1.50
C VAL A 79 3.65 -11.87 -1.14
N PHE A 80 2.75 -12.30 -2.01
CA PHE A 80 1.32 -12.22 -1.82
C PHE A 80 0.62 -13.58 -1.89
N LYS A 81 1.36 -14.68 -1.71
CA LYS A 81 0.72 -15.86 -1.14
C LYS A 81 0.07 -15.33 0.12
N PRO A 82 -1.26 -15.46 0.31
CA PRO A 82 -1.75 -15.34 1.65
C PRO A 82 -0.88 -16.32 2.42
N ALA A 83 -0.05 -15.83 3.34
CA ALA A 83 0.33 -16.68 4.44
C ALA A 83 -1.01 -17.31 4.86
N PRO A 84 -1.10 -18.65 4.97
CA PRO A 84 -2.26 -19.19 5.67
C PRO A 84 -2.33 -18.31 6.91
N LYS A 85 -3.47 -17.64 7.11
CA LYS A 85 -3.71 -17.00 8.39
C LYS A 85 -3.51 -18.17 9.35
N LYS A 86 -2.31 -18.30 9.92
CA LYS A 86 -2.21 -18.55 11.32
C LYS A 86 -3.08 -17.44 11.84
N ILE A 87 -4.30 -17.84 12.18
CA ILE A 87 -5.02 -17.16 13.21
C ILE A 87 -4.00 -17.21 14.33
N ASP A 88 -3.17 -16.18 14.41
CA ASP A 88 -2.43 -15.95 15.63
C ASP A 88 -3.57 -15.73 16.61
N ASP A 89 -3.90 -16.78 17.36
CA ASP A 89 -4.74 -16.73 18.55
C ASP A 89 -4.13 -15.80 19.63
N GLU A 90 -3.21 -14.90 19.26
CA GLU A 90 -2.53 -13.93 20.10
C GLU A 90 -2.98 -12.47 19.85
N ILE A 91 -4.02 -12.24 19.03
CA ILE A 91 -4.86 -11.02 19.14
C ILE A 91 -6.28 -11.37 19.58
N VAL A 92 -6.40 -12.40 20.42
CA VAL A 92 -7.56 -12.59 21.32
C VAL A 92 -7.09 -12.43 22.78
N GLY A 93 -6.16 -11.49 23.00
CA GLY A 93 -5.56 -11.18 24.31
C GLY A 93 -6.21 -10.02 25.06
N ARG A 94 -7.28 -9.41 24.53
CA ARG A 94 -8.19 -8.55 25.31
C ARG A 94 -9.61 -8.87 24.88
N GLY A 95 -10.18 -9.92 25.46
CA GLY A 95 -11.62 -10.11 25.45
C GLY A 95 -12.30 -8.81 25.87
N MET A 96 -13.40 -8.45 25.20
CA MET A 96 -14.33 -7.48 25.77
C MET A 96 -14.75 -8.02 27.14
N VAL A 97 -14.25 -7.38 28.20
CA VAL A 97 -14.69 -7.68 29.56
C VAL A 97 -16.04 -7.01 29.72
N TYR A 98 -17.09 -7.81 29.82
CA TYR A 98 -18.39 -7.33 30.27
C TYR A 98 -18.25 -6.93 31.74
N VAL A 99 -18.14 -5.63 31.99
CA VAL A 99 -18.24 -5.04 33.32
C VAL A 99 -19.66 -4.57 33.53
N GLU A 100 -20.21 -4.83 34.72
CA GLU A 100 -21.55 -4.40 35.13
C GLU A 100 -21.74 -2.88 34.98
N LYS A 101 -20.65 -2.11 35.10
CA LYS A 101 -20.61 -0.67 34.79
C LYS A 101 -19.26 -0.27 34.22
N ALA A 102 -19.25 0.33 33.03
CA ALA A 102 -18.04 0.91 32.46
C ALA A 102 -17.63 2.17 33.23
N ASN A 103 -16.39 2.22 33.73
CA ASN A 103 -15.85 3.46 34.29
C ASN A 103 -15.45 4.41 33.16
N VAL A 104 -16.37 5.32 32.82
CA VAL A 104 -16.18 6.35 31.78
C VAL A 104 -15.65 7.68 32.33
N GLN A 105 -15.21 7.74 33.60
CA GLN A 105 -14.61 8.96 34.13
C GLN A 105 -13.37 9.34 33.31
N GLY A 106 -13.41 10.55 32.73
CA GLY A 106 -12.35 11.06 31.87
C GLY A 106 -12.45 10.65 30.40
N MET A 107 -13.33 9.72 30.04
CA MET A 107 -13.66 9.46 28.64
C MET A 107 -14.63 10.54 28.12
N GLY A 108 -14.36 11.02 26.92
CA GLY A 108 -15.07 12.13 26.28
C GLY A 108 -14.17 13.35 26.10
N SER A 109 -13.97 13.74 24.84
CA SER A 109 -13.23 14.95 24.47
C SER A 109 -13.79 16.17 25.21
N THR A 110 -12.91 16.99 25.76
CA THR A 110 -13.27 18.26 26.43
C THR A 110 -14.10 19.16 25.52
N LEU A 111 -13.84 19.11 24.21
CA LEU A 111 -14.59 19.81 23.18
C LEU A 111 -16.06 19.34 23.15
N LEU A 112 -16.29 18.02 23.13
CA LEU A 112 -17.64 17.44 23.04
C LEU A 112 -18.45 17.72 24.30
N LYS A 113 -17.83 17.65 25.48
CA LYS A 113 -18.47 18.03 26.76
C LYS A 113 -18.88 19.49 26.79
N ARG A 114 -18.06 20.38 26.20
CA ARG A 114 -18.38 21.80 26.09
C ARG A 114 -19.52 22.07 25.12
N MET A 115 -19.55 21.38 23.98
CA MET A 115 -20.68 21.48 23.03
C MET A 115 -21.98 20.98 23.66
N ASP A 116 -21.94 19.87 24.40
CA ASP A 116 -23.11 19.32 25.09
C ASP A 116 -23.65 20.29 26.16
N SER A 117 -22.77 20.91 26.95
CA SER A 117 -23.14 21.96 27.90
C SER A 117 -23.80 23.15 27.21
N LEU A 118 -23.23 23.64 26.11
CA LEU A 118 -23.79 24.76 25.36
C LEU A 118 -25.16 24.42 24.73
N LEU A 119 -25.36 23.18 24.30
CA LEU A 119 -26.62 22.72 23.72
C LEU A 119 -27.68 22.42 24.78
N SER A 120 -27.28 22.09 26.02
CA SER A 120 -28.21 21.89 27.14
C SER A 120 -28.95 23.17 27.52
N GLU A 121 -28.31 24.33 27.40
CA GLU A 121 -28.91 25.65 27.65
C GLU A 121 -29.94 26.06 26.59
N VAL A 122 -29.90 25.46 25.40
CA VAL A 122 -30.83 25.74 24.29
C VAL A 122 -32.05 24.80 24.32
N ARG A 123 -31.98 23.70 25.08
CA ARG A 123 -33.06 22.71 25.21
C ARG A 123 -34.02 22.97 26.38
N ALA A 124 -33.89 24.11 27.06
CA ALA A 124 -34.80 24.57 28.11
C ALA A 124 -36.03 25.30 27.54
#